data_AF-A0A920TML0-F1
#
_entry.id   AF-A0A920TML0-F1
#
_cell.length_a   1.000
_cell.length_b   1.000
_cell.length_c   1.000
_cell.angle_alpha   90.00
_cell.angle_beta   90.00
_cell.angle_gamma   90.00
#
_symmetry.space_group_name_H-M   'P 1'
#
loop_
_entity.id
_entity.type
_entity.pdbx_description
1 polymer ?
#
loop_
_entity_poly.entity_id
_entity_poly.type
_entity_poly.pdbx_seq_one_letter_code
_entity_poly.pdbx_strand_id
1 'polypeptide(L)' 'MKGRKAGVFADGSYVPIFKVPPIYPRRAQERGIEGCVMLEFTVTKVGQLETFVVWSQPSGIFDRRLCVLL' A
#
# COMPACT_ATOMS: atom_id res chain seq x y z
N MET A 1 33.34 2.63 8.25
CA MET A 1 32.59 1.37 8.43
C MET A 1 31.12 1.63 8.15
N LYS A 2 30.54 0.85 7.22
CA LYS A 2 29.18 1.00 6.68
C LYS A 2 28.16 0.73 7.79
N GLY A 3 27.32 1.73 8.09
CA GLY A 3 26.29 1.63 9.12
C GLY A 3 25.42 0.40 8.87
N ARG A 4 25.41 -0.53 9.82
CA ARG A 4 24.43 -1.62 9.81
C ARG A 4 23.08 -0.95 9.91
N LYS A 5 22.31 -0.95 8.81
CA LYS A 5 20.86 -0.84 8.92
C LYS A 5 20.43 -2.09 9.66
N ALA A 6 20.36 -1.99 10.99
CA ALA A 6 19.65 -2.95 11.80
C ALA A 6 18.21 -2.91 11.30
N GLY A 7 17.85 -3.85 10.42
CA GLY A 7 16.45 -4.17 10.27
C GLY A 7 15.95 -4.52 11.68
N VAL A 8 14.83 -3.93 12.03
CA VAL A 8 14.09 -4.16 13.25
C VAL A 8 13.56 -5.60 13.16
N PHE A 9 14.44 -6.58 13.37
CA PHE A 9 14.15 -8.00 13.35
C PHE A 9 14.18 -8.50 14.79
N ALA A 10 13.28 -7.99 15.62
CA ALA A 10 13.21 -8.41 17.01
C ALA A 10 11.80 -8.19 17.52
N ASP A 11 10.93 -9.21 17.37
CA ASP A 11 9.69 -9.48 18.16
C ASP A 11 8.45 -10.00 17.39
N GLY A 12 8.51 -10.16 16.06
CA GLY A 12 7.31 -10.52 15.26
C GLY A 12 6.64 -9.33 14.58
N SER A 13 7.27 -8.16 14.64
CA SER A 13 6.99 -7.03 13.77
C SER A 13 7.24 -7.38 12.29
N TYR A 14 6.21 -7.16 11.46
CA TYR A 14 6.28 -7.34 10.01
C TYR A 14 7.00 -6.15 9.37
N VAL A 15 8.17 -6.40 8.79
CA VAL A 15 8.95 -5.39 8.08
C VAL A 15 8.69 -5.53 6.57
N PRO A 16 8.15 -4.50 5.90
CA PRO A 16 8.06 -4.47 4.45
C PRO A 16 9.44 -4.67 3.82
N ILE A 17 9.60 -5.68 2.98
CA ILE A 17 10.79 -5.89 2.15
C ILE A 17 10.76 -4.88 1.00
N PHE A 18 9.59 -4.65 0.41
CA PHE A 18 9.37 -3.60 -0.59
C PHE A 18 8.09 -2.81 -0.32
N LYS A 19 7.94 -1.67 -1.00
CA LYS A 19 6.68 -0.91 -1.08
C LYS A 19 6.57 -0.35 -2.48
N VAL A 20 5.69 -0.92 -3.29
CA VAL A 20 5.41 -0.41 -4.63
C VAL A 20 4.37 0.71 -4.53
N PRO A 21 4.61 1.87 -5.15
CA PRO A 21 3.61 2.93 -5.18
C PRO A 21 2.44 2.53 -6.09
N PRO A 22 1.20 2.93 -5.73
CA PRO A 22 0.04 2.68 -6.56
C PRO A 22 0.10 3.45 -7.88
N ILE A 23 -0.50 2.88 -8.92
CA ILE A 23 -0.58 3.52 -10.24
C ILE A 23 -1.80 4.44 -10.28
N TYR A 24 -1.57 5.71 -10.60
CA TYR A 24 -2.64 6.69 -10.72
C TYR A 24 -3.65 6.31 -11.82
N PRO A 25 -4.97 6.43 -11.60
CA PRO A 25 -5.98 6.20 -12.64
C PRO A 25 -5.89 7.25 -13.76
N ARG A 26 -5.74 6.79 -15.01
CA ARG A 26 -5.60 7.68 -16.19
C ARG A 26 -6.72 8.72 -16.29
N ARG A 27 -7.98 8.30 -16.09
CA ARG A 27 -9.15 9.19 -16.11
C ARG A 27 -9.13 10.27 -15.03
N ALA A 28 -8.58 9.95 -13.85
CA ALA A 28 -8.44 10.92 -12.77
C ALA A 28 -7.31 11.91 -13.09
N GLN A 29 -6.22 11.43 -13.68
CA GLN A 29 -5.10 12.26 -14.11
C GLN A 29 -5.50 13.26 -15.20
N GLU A 30 -6.21 12.80 -16.24
CA GLU A 30 -6.72 13.66 -17.33
C GLU A 30 -7.66 14.76 -16.84
N ARG A 31 -8.38 14.50 -15.74
CA ARG A 31 -9.35 15.42 -15.15
C ARG A 31 -8.79 16.24 -13.98
N GLY A 32 -7.52 16.03 -13.60
CA GLY A 32 -6.92 16.68 -12.43
C GLY A 32 -7.63 16.36 -11.11
N ILE A 33 -8.25 15.18 -11.01
CA ILE A 33 -9.00 14.77 -9.82
C ILE A 33 -8.03 14.13 -8.85
N GLU A 34 -7.91 14.71 -7.66
CA GLU A 34 -7.17 14.17 -6.51
C GLU A 34 -8.09 13.43 -5.56
N GLY A 35 -7.52 12.58 -4.71
CA GLY A 35 -8.26 11.84 -3.71
C GLY A 35 -7.39 11.12 -2.69
N CYS A 36 -8.04 10.65 -1.63
CA CYS A 36 -7.44 9.88 -0.57
C CYS A 36 -8.22 8.58 -0.38
N VAL A 37 -7.50 7.49 -0.10
CA VAL A 37 -8.07 6.17 0.20
C VAL A 37 -7.43 5.64 1.47
N MET A 38 -8.28 5.20 2.38
CA MET A 38 -7.88 4.49 3.59
C MET A 38 -8.09 2.99 3.37
N LEU A 39 -7.02 2.22 3.60
CA LEU A 39 -7.00 0.78 3.41
C LEU A 39 -6.75 0.08 4.73
N GLU A 40 -7.39 -1.08 4.85
CA GLU A 40 -7.07 -2.09 5.82
C GLU A 40 -6.57 -3.32 5.06
N PHE A 41 -5.56 -4.01 5.58
CA PHE A 41 -5.04 -5.19 4.91
C PHE A 41 -4.58 -6.24 5.91
N THR A 42 -4.67 -7.50 5.49
CA THR A 42 -4.19 -8.65 6.24
C THR A 42 -3.04 -9.30 5.49
N VAL A 43 -1.96 -9.61 6.23
CA VAL A 43 -0.83 -10.38 5.71
C VAL A 43 -1.01 -11.84 6.09
N THR A 44 -1.04 -12.72 5.08
CA THR A 44 -1.07 -14.17 5.30
C THR A 44 0.33 -14.70 5.61
N LYS A 45 0.41 -15.90 6.20
CA LYS A 45 1.70 -16.55 6.54
C LYS A 45 2.58 -16.84 5.32
N VAL A 46 1.98 -16.92 4.13
CA VAL A 46 2.69 -17.12 2.85
C VAL A 46 3.11 -15.79 2.20
N GLY A 47 2.85 -14.65 2.84
CA GLY A 47 3.21 -13.32 2.34
C GLY A 47 2.21 -12.74 1.33
N GLN A 48 1.07 -13.39 1.11
CA GLN A 48 0.00 -12.79 0.31
C GLN A 48 -0.73 -11.71 1.13
N LEU A 49 -1.15 -10.67 0.43
CA LEU A 49 -1.85 -9.52 0.98
C LEU A 49 -3.29 -9.50 0.51
N GLU A 50 -4.21 -9.45 1.47
CA GLU A 50 -5.62 -9.20 1.23
C GLU A 50 -5.94 -7.79 1.69
N THR A 51 -6.40 -6.92 0.79
CA THR A 51 -6.64 -5.50 1.04
C THR A 51 -8.11 -5.16 0.93
N PHE A 52 -8.62 -4.34 1.85
CA PHE A 52 -9.99 -3.87 1.91
C PHE A 52 -9.99 -2.34 1.96
N VAL A 53 -10.91 -1.71 1.22
CA VAL A 53 -11.10 -0.25 1.25
C VAL A 53 -12.05 0.08 2.39
N VAL A 54 -11.55 0.82 3.38
CA VAL A 54 -12.36 1.27 4.53
C VAL A 54 -13.06 2.59 4.20
N TRP A 55 -12.36 3.47 3.47
CA TRP A 55 -12.90 4.77 3.09
C TRP A 55 -12.19 5.31 1.85
N SER A 56 -12.93 6.00 0.98
CA SER A 56 -12.34 6.69 -0.17
C SER A 56 -13.09 7.96 -0.54
N GLN A 57 -12.32 8.98 -0.94
CA GLN A 57 -12.85 10.22 -1.49
C GLN A 57 -11.97 10.69 -2.64
N PRO A 58 -12.49 10.79 -3.88
CA PRO A 58 -13.83 10.40 -4.33
C PRO A 58 -14.01 8.88 -4.38
N SER A 59 -15.20 8.41 -4.06
CA SER A 59 -15.49 6.97 -4.01
C SER A 59 -15.35 6.30 -5.38
N GLY A 60 -14.80 5.08 -5.40
CA GLY A 60 -14.73 4.25 -6.62
C GLY A 60 -13.67 4.63 -7.64
N ILE A 61 -12.97 5.76 -7.49
CA ILE A 61 -11.95 6.21 -8.46
C ILE A 61 -10.59 5.54 -8.21
N PHE A 62 -10.20 5.44 -6.94
CA PHE A 62 -8.86 5.01 -6.54
C PHE A 62 -8.81 3.58 -5.97
N ASP A 63 -9.97 2.92 -5.82
CA ASP A 63 -10.14 1.67 -5.07
C ASP A 63 -9.45 0.45 -5.73
N ARG A 64 -9.19 0.46 -7.05
CA ARG A 64 -8.71 -0.72 -7.79
C ARG A 64 -7.20 -0.83 -8.00
N ARG A 65 -6.41 0.21 -7.69
CA ARG A 65 -4.97 0.28 -8.08
C ARG A 65 -4.02 0.42 -6.90
N LEU A 66 -4.44 -0.04 -5.73
CA LEU A 66 -3.67 0.01 -4.51
C LEU A 66 -2.94 -1.31 -4.32
N CYS A 67 -1.90 -1.55 -5.12
CA CYS A 67 -1.04 -2.71 -4.93
C CYS A 67 0.09 -2.31 -3.98
N VAL A 68 0.13 -2.93 -2.80
CA VAL A 68 1.30 -2.90 -1.91
C VAL A 68 1.95 -4.26 -2.07
N LEU A 69 3.17 -4.31 -2.62
CA LEU A 69 4.03 -5.50 -2.52
C LEU A 69 4.90 -5.26 -1.30
N LEU A 70 4.74 -6.09 -0.26
CA LEU A 70 5.54 -6.06 0.96
C LEU A 70 6.64 -7.11 0.90
#